data_AF-A0A2K0W198-F1
#
_entry.id   AF-A0A2K0W198-F1
#
_cell.length_a   1.000
_cell.length_b   1.000
_cell.length_c   1.000
_cell.angle_alpha   90.00
_cell.angle_beta   90.00
_cell.angle_gamma   90.00
#
_symmetry.space_group_name_H-M   'P 1'
#
loop_
_entity.id
_entity.type
_entity.pdbx_description
1 polymer ?
#
loop_
_entity_poly.entity_id
_entity_poly.type
_entity_poly.pdbx_seq_one_letter_code
_entity_poly.pdbx_strand_id
1 'polypeptide(L)'
;MHCRFLLLAVGLIADAVMASPCKPSGTTSAATSDVARGTESSVTATLGDITTTIASETSELPTTAGLSVTTTLEGSVTVTTASGTSTVTSEAETSVVTTSEAETTSTAPVANPTYSLLANGGNLNNAQPQGNIEMTSVLVFNPALPQTGGIRTFNIEPSTGRLRDTNGGTYVCAYYGSSPDTSSPPTIAYCNPSHTGTNEGYDYLKCEVVGGVFSCTAPQTTCQNGEGIGLSCTTPQDDVYDQFFTERRVTGMGTTDFWYIGTGSPSGFNLVSITASKI
;
A
#
# COMPACT_ATOMS: atom_id res chain seq x y z
N MET A 1 23.46 -45.35 -52.02
CA MET A 1 24.54 -44.38 -52.20
C MET A 1 24.31 -43.68 -53.53
N HIS A 2 24.05 -42.37 -53.52
CA HIS A 2 24.54 -41.35 -54.44
C HIS A 2 23.89 -40.03 -54.01
N CYS A 3 24.75 -39.04 -53.82
CA CYS A 3 24.52 -37.80 -53.09
C CYS A 3 24.35 -36.65 -54.10
N ARG A 4 23.65 -35.59 -53.65
CA ARG A 4 23.80 -34.17 -54.07
C ARG A 4 23.19 -33.77 -55.43
N PHE A 5 22.70 -32.55 -55.66
CA PHE A 5 22.72 -31.26 -54.97
C PHE A 5 21.48 -30.47 -55.47
N LEU A 6 20.77 -29.72 -54.62
CA LEU A 6 19.82 -28.70 -55.06
C LEU A 6 20.25 -27.34 -54.49
N LEU A 7 20.46 -26.41 -55.42
CA LEU A 7 20.96 -25.06 -55.26
C LEU A 7 19.94 -24.17 -54.54
N LEU A 8 20.39 -23.37 -53.58
CA LEU A 8 19.67 -22.18 -53.12
C LEU A 8 20.61 -20.99 -53.11
N ALA A 9 20.17 -19.95 -53.81
CA ALA A 9 20.90 -18.74 -54.14
C ALA A 9 21.10 -17.83 -52.92
N VAL A 10 22.30 -17.29 -52.78
CA VAL A 10 22.63 -16.20 -51.86
C VAL A 10 22.49 -14.89 -52.65
N GLY A 11 21.52 -14.06 -52.27
CA GLY A 11 21.40 -12.70 -52.77
C GLY A 11 22.35 -11.76 -52.01
N LEU A 12 23.34 -11.23 -52.73
CA LEU A 12 24.14 -10.08 -52.32
C LEU A 12 23.34 -8.79 -52.59
N ILE A 13 23.21 -7.93 -51.58
CA ILE A 13 22.90 -6.52 -51.78
C ILE A 13 23.92 -5.68 -51.01
N ALA A 14 24.34 -4.63 -51.69
CA ALA A 14 25.57 -3.88 -51.51
C ALA A 14 25.47 -2.76 -50.46
N ASP A 15 26.66 -2.30 -50.08
CA ASP A 15 27.02 -1.13 -49.30
C ASP A 15 26.06 0.06 -49.37
N ALA A 16 25.68 0.56 -48.19
CA ALA A 16 25.28 1.95 -48.01
C ALA A 16 26.10 2.56 -46.86
N VAL A 17 27.16 3.27 -47.27
CA VAL A 17 27.85 4.28 -46.48
C VAL A 17 26.89 5.43 -46.20
N MET A 18 26.66 5.76 -44.93
CA MET A 18 26.18 7.10 -44.57
C MET A 18 27.17 7.79 -43.65
N ALA A 19 27.76 8.85 -44.20
CA ALA A 19 28.73 9.72 -43.58
C ALA A 19 28.05 10.68 -42.61
N SER A 20 28.70 10.87 -41.47
CA SER A 20 28.51 11.99 -40.54
C SER A 20 29.03 13.30 -41.16
N PRO A 21 28.39 14.45 -40.88
CA PRO A 21 29.08 15.73 -40.86
C PRO A 21 29.20 16.26 -39.44
N CYS A 22 30.43 16.32 -38.94
CA CYS A 22 30.82 17.27 -37.90
C CYS A 22 31.17 18.63 -38.54
N LYS A 23 30.84 19.72 -37.84
CA LYS A 23 31.77 20.76 -37.32
C LYS A 23 31.26 22.23 -37.49
N PRO A 24 31.50 23.13 -36.50
CA PRO A 24 30.91 24.47 -36.42
C PRO A 24 31.86 25.59 -36.89
N SER A 25 31.36 26.84 -36.94
CA SER A 25 32.09 28.12 -36.94
C SER A 25 31.09 29.23 -36.54
N GLY A 26 31.25 29.97 -35.43
CA GLY A 26 31.98 31.25 -35.31
C GLY A 26 31.17 32.40 -35.97
N THR A 27 30.79 33.54 -35.36
CA THR A 27 31.50 34.44 -34.43
C THR A 27 30.58 35.59 -33.91
N THR A 28 30.78 35.99 -32.64
CA THR A 28 30.79 37.34 -31.99
C THR A 28 29.71 38.42 -32.21
N SER A 29 29.03 38.89 -31.13
CA SER A 29 29.38 40.11 -30.33
C SER A 29 28.17 40.75 -29.61
N ALA A 30 28.38 41.05 -28.30
CA ALA A 30 27.82 42.13 -27.44
C ALA A 30 26.28 42.33 -27.34
N ALA A 31 25.62 42.69 -26.23
CA ALA A 31 25.86 43.04 -24.82
C ALA A 31 24.53 42.62 -24.10
N THR A 32 24.33 42.50 -22.79
CA THR A 32 24.52 43.45 -21.69
C THR A 32 24.09 42.71 -20.41
N SER A 33 24.64 43.12 -19.27
CA SER A 33 24.41 42.62 -17.92
C SER A 33 22.95 42.64 -17.46
N ASP A 34 22.56 41.63 -16.66
CA ASP A 34 21.89 41.86 -15.38
C ASP A 34 22.07 40.61 -14.48
N VAL A 35 22.90 40.76 -13.45
CA VAL A 35 23.06 39.81 -12.35
C VAL A 35 22.23 40.35 -11.19
N ALA A 36 21.04 39.79 -11.00
CA ALA A 36 20.28 39.97 -9.76
C ALA A 36 20.85 39.03 -8.70
N ARG A 37 21.73 39.59 -7.86
CA ARG A 37 22.22 39.03 -6.62
C ARG A 37 21.08 39.12 -5.59
N GLY A 38 20.36 38.01 -5.39
CA GLY A 38 19.39 37.85 -4.32
C GLY A 38 20.10 37.58 -3.01
N THR A 39 20.01 38.55 -2.10
CA THR A 39 20.58 38.58 -0.76
C THR A 39 20.05 37.45 0.14
N GLU A 40 20.95 37.02 1.01
CA GLU A 40 20.79 36.15 2.17
C GLU A 40 19.49 36.39 2.96
N SER A 41 18.85 35.28 3.37
CA SER A 41 18.04 35.26 4.58
C SER A 41 18.31 33.93 5.30
N SER A 42 19.26 33.98 6.23
CA SER A 42 19.45 32.91 7.21
C SER A 42 18.50 33.19 8.37
N VAL A 43 17.56 32.27 8.60
CA VAL A 43 16.73 32.30 9.80
C VAL A 43 17.47 31.51 10.87
N THR A 44 17.97 32.24 11.86
CA THR A 44 18.49 31.70 13.12
C THR A 44 17.36 30.97 13.85
N ALA A 45 17.48 29.65 14.00
CA ALA A 45 16.64 28.88 14.91
C ALA A 45 17.11 29.16 16.34
N THR A 46 16.33 29.93 17.09
CA THR A 46 16.52 30.13 18.52
C THR A 46 16.02 28.88 19.25
N LEU A 47 16.94 28.23 19.97
CA LEU A 47 16.65 27.17 20.92
C LEU A 47 15.89 27.79 22.11
N GLY A 48 14.63 27.39 22.30
CA GLY A 48 13.80 27.82 23.41
C GLY A 48 13.41 26.62 24.27
N ASP A 49 14.09 26.47 25.40
CA ASP A 49 13.65 25.64 26.53
C ASP A 49 12.23 26.05 26.95
N ILE A 50 11.31 25.09 26.99
CA ILE A 50 10.10 25.18 27.81
C ILE A 50 9.94 23.85 28.55
N THR A 51 10.58 23.78 29.72
CA THR A 51 10.08 23.01 30.85
C THR A 51 9.00 23.83 31.56
N THR A 52 7.78 23.30 31.64
CA THR A 52 6.87 23.66 32.73
C THR A 52 6.07 22.45 33.22
N THR A 53 6.16 22.27 34.52
CA THR A 53 5.62 21.22 35.37
C THR A 53 4.15 21.49 35.74
N ILE A 54 3.34 20.44 35.69
CA ILE A 54 2.16 20.03 36.50
C ILE A 54 1.28 21.12 37.16
N ALA A 55 -0.04 21.02 36.92
CA ALA A 55 -1.05 21.21 37.96
C ALA A 55 -2.20 20.19 37.80
N SER A 56 -2.46 19.50 38.92
CA SER A 56 -3.54 18.54 39.18
C SER A 56 -4.90 19.19 39.22
N GLU A 57 -5.93 18.50 38.73
CA GLU A 57 -7.24 18.49 39.37
C GLU A 57 -7.82 17.08 39.41
N THR A 58 -8.27 16.72 40.61
CA THR A 58 -8.91 15.48 41.05
C THR A 58 -10.34 15.41 40.53
N SER A 59 -10.78 14.25 40.04
CA SER A 59 -12.20 13.87 40.12
C SER A 59 -12.38 12.36 40.09
N GLU A 60 -13.40 11.91 40.82
CA GLU A 60 -13.63 10.60 41.42
C GLU A 60 -13.87 9.42 40.46
N LEU A 61 -13.56 8.24 41.01
CA LEU A 61 -13.87 6.88 40.55
C LEU A 61 -15.39 6.67 40.35
N PRO A 62 -15.79 5.65 39.55
CA PRO A 62 -16.08 4.38 40.20
C PRO A 62 -15.36 3.18 39.59
N THR A 63 -14.93 2.34 40.51
CA THR A 63 -14.37 1.00 40.42
C THR A 63 -15.15 0.05 39.52
N THR A 64 -14.47 -0.66 38.62
CA THR A 64 -14.73 -2.10 38.39
C THR A 64 -13.44 -2.79 37.97
N ALA A 65 -12.73 -3.36 38.95
CA ALA A 65 -11.65 -4.29 38.70
C ALA A 65 -12.25 -5.64 38.30
N GLY A 66 -12.16 -5.99 37.02
CA GLY A 66 -12.37 -7.35 36.54
C GLY A 66 -11.05 -8.11 36.58
N LEU A 67 -10.68 -8.66 37.75
CA LEU A 67 -9.68 -9.72 37.82
C LEU A 67 -10.28 -10.97 37.17
N SER A 68 -9.73 -11.39 36.03
CA SER A 68 -10.01 -12.71 35.48
C SER A 68 -9.01 -13.70 36.06
N VAL A 69 -9.45 -14.52 37.01
CA VAL A 69 -8.70 -15.67 37.52
C VAL A 69 -9.22 -16.90 36.80
N THR A 70 -8.42 -17.45 35.89
CA THR A 70 -8.65 -18.78 35.33
C THR A 70 -8.22 -19.81 36.36
N THR A 71 -9.20 -20.48 36.98
CA THR A 71 -8.95 -21.69 37.77
C THR A 71 -9.65 -22.85 37.08
N THR A 72 -8.85 -23.77 36.55
CA THR A 72 -9.30 -25.08 36.10
C THR A 72 -9.12 -26.10 37.23
N LEU A 73 -10.05 -27.07 37.22
CA LEU A 73 -10.03 -28.37 37.87
C LEU A 73 -10.59 -28.53 39.29
N GLU A 74 -11.32 -29.64 39.40
CA GLU A 74 -11.85 -30.31 40.59
C GLU A 74 -11.01 -30.12 41.85
N GLY A 75 -11.65 -29.65 42.92
CA GLY A 75 -11.03 -29.59 44.24
C GLY A 75 -11.76 -28.64 45.18
N SER A 76 -12.38 -29.19 46.22
CA SER A 76 -12.96 -28.40 47.31
C SER A 76 -11.89 -27.53 47.97
N VAL A 77 -12.18 -26.25 48.22
CA VAL A 77 -11.39 -25.43 49.14
C VAL A 77 -12.32 -24.74 50.12
N THR A 78 -12.07 -25.04 51.39
CA THR A 78 -12.73 -24.56 52.59
C THR A 78 -12.28 -23.14 52.88
N VAL A 79 -13.22 -22.23 53.15
CA VAL A 79 -12.90 -20.89 53.67
C VAL A 79 -13.04 -20.91 55.18
N THR A 80 -11.94 -20.72 55.90
CA THR A 80 -11.95 -20.50 57.36
C THR A 80 -12.04 -19.00 57.62
N THR A 81 -13.18 -18.53 58.11
CA THR A 81 -13.31 -17.21 58.74
C THR A 81 -13.39 -17.38 60.25
N ALA A 82 -12.63 -16.57 60.97
CA ALA A 82 -12.71 -16.46 62.41
C ALA A 82 -14.01 -15.75 62.80
N SER A 83 -14.98 -16.54 63.25
CA SER A 83 -15.98 -16.27 64.30
C SER A 83 -17.29 -16.97 63.94
N GLY A 84 -17.68 -17.93 64.77
CA GLY A 84 -19.05 -18.46 64.81
C GLY A 84 -19.31 -19.69 63.95
N THR A 85 -19.32 -20.86 64.61
CA THR A 85 -19.93 -22.10 64.14
C THR A 85 -21.41 -21.91 63.83
N SER A 86 -21.85 -22.32 62.64
CA SER A 86 -23.24 -22.68 62.37
C SER A 86 -23.29 -23.80 61.34
N THR A 87 -23.54 -25.01 61.83
CA THR A 87 -24.04 -26.13 61.04
C THR A 87 -25.50 -25.86 60.69
N VAL A 88 -25.81 -25.73 59.40
CA VAL A 88 -27.19 -25.78 58.92
C VAL A 88 -27.29 -26.93 57.93
N THR A 89 -27.80 -28.05 58.41
CA THR A 89 -28.42 -29.08 57.59
C THR A 89 -29.79 -28.56 57.18
N SER A 90 -30.03 -28.37 55.88
CA SER A 90 -31.38 -28.08 55.39
C SER A 90 -31.67 -28.93 54.17
N GLU A 91 -32.83 -29.54 54.25
CA GLU A 91 -33.42 -30.53 53.36
C GLU A 91 -33.69 -29.95 51.96
N ALA A 92 -33.80 -30.86 50.99
CA ALA A 92 -34.06 -30.58 49.60
C ALA A 92 -35.38 -29.82 49.41
N GLU A 93 -35.30 -28.54 49.11
CA GLU A 93 -36.39 -27.83 48.44
C GLU A 93 -36.01 -27.57 46.98
N THR A 94 -36.88 -28.09 46.11
CA THR A 94 -36.90 -27.87 44.67
C THR A 94 -37.06 -26.39 44.38
N SER A 95 -35.93 -25.68 44.23
CA SER A 95 -35.93 -24.34 43.64
C SER A 95 -36.00 -24.48 42.13
N VAL A 96 -37.12 -24.02 41.55
CA VAL A 96 -37.22 -23.75 40.12
C VAL A 96 -36.14 -22.73 39.78
N VAL A 97 -35.11 -23.17 39.05
CA VAL A 97 -34.12 -22.28 38.47
C VAL A 97 -34.83 -21.57 37.32
N THR A 98 -35.28 -20.34 37.56
CA THR A 98 -35.58 -19.41 36.47
C THR A 98 -34.23 -19.06 35.85
N THR A 99 -33.83 -19.80 34.82
CA THR A 99 -32.76 -19.39 33.91
C THR A 99 -33.21 -18.08 33.26
N SER A 100 -32.73 -16.96 33.81
CA SER A 100 -32.66 -15.71 33.06
C SER A 100 -31.70 -15.97 31.91
N GLU A 101 -32.23 -16.18 30.71
CA GLU A 101 -31.45 -16.06 29.48
C GLU A 101 -30.82 -14.67 29.52
N ALA A 102 -29.51 -14.61 29.78
CA ALA A 102 -28.74 -13.43 29.48
C ALA A 102 -28.84 -13.27 27.97
N GLU A 103 -29.58 -12.25 27.51
CA GLU A 103 -29.52 -11.82 26.12
C GLU A 103 -28.08 -11.44 25.79
N THR A 104 -27.34 -12.39 25.23
CA THR A 104 -26.09 -12.10 24.53
C THR A 104 -26.45 -11.24 23.33
N THR A 105 -26.36 -9.92 23.49
CA THR A 105 -26.40 -8.96 22.39
C THR A 105 -25.13 -9.13 21.58
N SER A 106 -25.16 -10.13 20.68
CA SER A 106 -24.17 -10.30 19.63
C SER A 106 -24.27 -9.10 18.69
N THR A 107 -23.44 -8.09 18.94
CA THR A 107 -23.33 -6.95 18.02
C THR A 107 -22.67 -7.48 16.76
N ALA A 108 -23.42 -7.55 15.67
CA ALA A 108 -22.87 -7.93 14.37
C ALA A 108 -21.66 -7.05 14.07
N PRO A 109 -20.54 -7.61 13.57
CA PRO A 109 -19.36 -6.82 13.26
C PRO A 109 -19.75 -5.73 12.26
N VAL A 110 -19.29 -4.50 12.51
CA VAL A 110 -19.52 -3.36 11.62
C VAL A 110 -19.01 -3.76 10.23
N ALA A 111 -19.91 -3.72 9.23
CA ALA A 111 -19.54 -4.04 7.86
C ALA A 111 -18.46 -3.07 7.37
N ASN A 112 -17.35 -3.62 6.89
CA ASN A 112 -16.25 -2.81 6.38
C ASN A 112 -16.71 -2.08 5.11
N PRO A 113 -16.64 -0.73 5.03
CA PRO A 113 -17.09 0.01 3.87
C PRO A 113 -16.40 -0.48 2.59
N THR A 114 -17.17 -0.53 1.50
CA THR A 114 -16.66 -0.74 0.15
C THR A 114 -16.58 0.59 -0.57
N TYR A 115 -15.52 0.78 -1.35
CA TYR A 115 -15.20 2.00 -2.06
C TYR A 115 -15.06 1.75 -3.56
N SER A 116 -15.62 2.67 -4.34
CA SER A 116 -15.27 2.91 -5.73
C SER A 116 -14.20 4.00 -5.77
N LEU A 117 -13.05 3.70 -6.41
CA LEU A 117 -11.94 4.63 -6.54
C LEU A 117 -11.98 5.34 -7.90
N LEU A 118 -11.76 6.65 -7.90
CA LEU A 118 -11.79 7.50 -9.08
C LEU A 118 -10.48 8.27 -9.20
N ALA A 119 -9.72 8.02 -10.26
CA ALA A 119 -8.47 8.71 -10.54
C ALA A 119 -8.71 10.01 -11.30
N ASN A 120 -8.01 11.06 -10.86
CA ASN A 120 -8.09 12.41 -11.37
C ASN A 120 -6.68 12.97 -11.60
N GLY A 121 -6.48 13.63 -12.75
CA GLY A 121 -5.20 14.23 -13.12
C GLY A 121 -4.60 13.62 -14.37
N GLY A 122 -3.74 14.39 -15.04
CA GLY A 122 -3.22 14.04 -16.37
C GLY A 122 -4.35 13.83 -17.37
N ASN A 123 -4.41 12.64 -17.96
CA ASN A 123 -5.44 12.24 -18.93
C ASN A 123 -6.58 11.42 -18.29
N LEU A 124 -6.60 11.32 -16.95
CA LEU A 124 -7.65 10.60 -16.23
C LEU A 124 -8.73 11.57 -15.77
N ASN A 125 -9.97 11.26 -16.12
CA ASN A 125 -11.16 11.99 -15.71
C ASN A 125 -12.14 11.02 -15.07
N ASN A 126 -12.03 10.85 -13.74
CA ASN A 126 -12.80 9.89 -12.97
C ASN A 126 -12.65 8.45 -13.48
N ALA A 127 -11.45 8.08 -13.94
CA ALA A 127 -11.18 6.73 -14.40
C ALA A 127 -11.16 5.77 -13.20
N GLN A 128 -11.88 4.66 -13.30
CA GLN A 128 -11.87 3.62 -12.28
C GLN A 128 -10.75 2.60 -12.55
N PRO A 129 -10.08 2.09 -11.51
CA PRO A 129 -9.07 1.07 -11.68
C PRO A 129 -9.71 -0.23 -12.20
N GLN A 130 -8.99 -0.87 -13.10
CA GLN A 130 -9.35 -2.13 -13.72
C GLN A 130 -8.24 -3.15 -13.54
N GLY A 131 -8.62 -4.41 -13.45
CA GLY A 131 -7.68 -5.53 -13.32
C GLY A 131 -8.37 -6.86 -13.56
N ASN A 132 -7.59 -7.91 -13.81
CA ASN A 132 -8.08 -9.27 -13.72
C ASN A 132 -7.90 -9.77 -12.27
N ILE A 133 -8.63 -10.79 -11.82
CA ILE A 133 -8.50 -11.29 -10.44
C ILE A 133 -7.28 -12.19 -10.23
N GLU A 134 -6.36 -12.23 -11.20
CA GLU A 134 -5.19 -13.09 -11.15
C GLU A 134 -4.15 -12.49 -10.21
N MET A 135 -3.50 -13.36 -9.44
CA MET A 135 -2.39 -12.96 -8.57
C MET A 135 -1.28 -12.29 -9.39
N THR A 136 -0.61 -11.29 -8.81
CA THR A 136 0.48 -10.52 -9.45
C THR A 136 0.06 -9.65 -10.64
N SER A 137 -1.22 -9.64 -11.03
CA SER A 137 -1.66 -8.77 -12.11
C SER A 137 -1.66 -7.30 -11.68
N VAL A 138 -1.36 -6.43 -12.64
CA VAL A 138 -1.27 -4.99 -12.42
C VAL A 138 -2.65 -4.34 -12.48
N LEU A 139 -2.88 -3.35 -11.61
CA LEU A 139 -4.06 -2.50 -11.68
C LEU A 139 -3.77 -1.30 -12.59
N VAL A 140 -4.70 -1.02 -13.50
CA VAL A 140 -4.53 -0.03 -14.56
C VAL A 140 -5.79 0.83 -14.72
N PHE A 141 -5.65 1.98 -15.37
CA PHE A 141 -6.75 2.83 -15.82
C PHE A 141 -6.83 2.81 -17.34
N ASN A 142 -8.04 2.98 -17.87
CA ASN A 142 -8.33 3.05 -19.31
C ASN A 142 -7.53 2.01 -20.13
N PRO A 143 -7.62 0.71 -19.80
CA PRO A 143 -6.84 -0.29 -20.50
C PRO A 143 -7.25 -0.36 -21.97
N ALA A 144 -6.27 -0.68 -22.82
CA ALA A 144 -6.43 -0.68 -24.27
C ALA A 144 -7.50 -1.70 -24.72
N LEU A 145 -7.54 -2.84 -24.05
CA LEU A 145 -8.63 -3.79 -24.09
C LEU A 145 -9.28 -3.86 -22.71
N PRO A 146 -10.58 -4.14 -22.63
CA PRO A 146 -11.22 -4.46 -21.37
C PRO A 146 -10.44 -5.60 -20.69
N GLN A 147 -9.95 -5.37 -19.48
CA GLN A 147 -9.38 -6.44 -18.68
C GLN A 147 -10.49 -7.46 -18.41
N THR A 148 -10.17 -8.75 -18.47
CA THR A 148 -11.14 -9.84 -18.22
C THR A 148 -11.82 -9.76 -16.84
N GLY A 149 -11.29 -8.96 -15.89
CA GLY A 149 -11.89 -8.73 -14.57
C GLY A 149 -12.51 -7.35 -14.33
N GLY A 150 -12.60 -6.48 -15.34
CA GLY A 150 -13.40 -5.25 -15.28
C GLY A 150 -13.00 -4.21 -14.21
N ILE A 151 -13.95 -3.33 -13.90
CA ILE A 151 -13.84 -2.27 -12.88
C ILE A 151 -13.77 -2.88 -11.48
N ARG A 152 -12.89 -2.36 -10.63
CA ARG A 152 -12.59 -2.90 -9.30
C ARG A 152 -13.18 -2.04 -8.18
N THR A 153 -13.57 -2.71 -7.09
CA THR A 153 -13.99 -2.06 -5.85
C THR A 153 -13.18 -2.61 -4.68
N PHE A 154 -13.00 -1.79 -3.64
CA PHE A 154 -12.03 -2.07 -2.58
C PHE A 154 -12.60 -1.84 -1.20
N ASN A 155 -12.08 -2.56 -0.23
CA ASN A 155 -12.22 -2.26 1.18
C ASN A 155 -10.83 -2.03 1.81
N ILE A 156 -10.81 -1.33 2.93
CA ILE A 156 -9.59 -1.07 3.69
C ILE A 156 -9.72 -1.86 4.98
N GLU A 157 -8.83 -2.82 5.23
CA GLU A 157 -8.88 -3.64 6.44
C GLU A 157 -8.66 -2.76 7.68
N PRO A 158 -9.63 -2.66 8.62
CA PRO A 158 -9.56 -1.68 9.71
C PRO A 158 -8.39 -1.87 10.67
N SER A 159 -7.91 -3.10 10.85
CA SER A 159 -6.83 -3.44 11.77
C SER A 159 -5.44 -3.13 11.22
N THR A 160 -5.27 -3.15 9.90
CA THR A 160 -3.95 -3.05 9.25
C THR A 160 -3.82 -1.87 8.28
N GLY A 161 -4.95 -1.27 7.88
CA GLY A 161 -5.01 -0.29 6.79
C GLY A 161 -4.81 -0.90 5.40
N ARG A 162 -4.76 -2.23 5.26
CA ARG A 162 -4.44 -2.88 3.97
C ARG A 162 -5.58 -2.74 2.98
N LEU A 163 -5.25 -2.32 1.76
CA LEU A 163 -6.21 -2.27 0.66
C LEU A 163 -6.48 -3.67 0.11
N ARG A 164 -7.75 -4.04 0.04
CA ARG A 164 -8.17 -5.34 -0.48
C ARG A 164 -9.28 -5.17 -1.49
N ASP A 165 -9.18 -5.95 -2.55
CA ASP A 165 -10.19 -5.99 -3.59
C ASP A 165 -11.39 -6.82 -3.14
N THR A 166 -12.61 -6.30 -3.30
CA THR A 166 -13.83 -6.96 -2.84
C THR A 166 -14.35 -8.04 -3.79
N ASN A 167 -14.03 -7.95 -5.08
CA ASN A 167 -14.47 -8.94 -6.07
C ASN A 167 -13.57 -10.18 -6.05
N GLY A 168 -12.27 -10.01 -5.84
CA GLY A 168 -11.28 -11.11 -5.82
C GLY A 168 -10.84 -11.55 -4.42
N GLY A 169 -11.01 -10.69 -3.41
CA GLY A 169 -10.54 -10.96 -2.05
C GLY A 169 -9.02 -10.90 -1.87
N THR A 170 -8.27 -10.45 -2.87
CA THR A 170 -6.81 -10.33 -2.85
C THR A 170 -6.38 -8.95 -2.40
N TYR A 171 -5.30 -8.87 -1.63
CA TYR A 171 -4.69 -7.59 -1.25
C TYR A 171 -4.03 -6.90 -2.43
N VAL A 172 -3.94 -5.58 -2.35
CA VAL A 172 -3.22 -4.73 -3.31
C VAL A 172 -1.90 -4.28 -2.68
N CYS A 173 -0.83 -4.37 -3.47
CA CYS A 173 0.54 -4.14 -3.06
C CYS A 173 1.26 -3.17 -4.00
N ALA A 174 2.34 -2.59 -3.50
CA ALA A 174 3.40 -2.03 -4.32
C ALA A 174 4.27 -3.19 -4.84
N TYR A 175 4.47 -3.26 -6.15
CA TYR A 175 5.38 -4.21 -6.82
C TYR A 175 6.62 -3.49 -7.31
N TYR A 176 7.78 -3.84 -6.73
CA TYR A 176 9.06 -3.16 -6.99
C TYR A 176 9.78 -3.71 -8.22
N GLY A 177 9.57 -4.98 -8.58
CA GLY A 177 10.30 -5.61 -9.67
C GLY A 177 11.82 -5.47 -9.48
N SER A 178 12.58 -5.28 -10.57
CA SER A 178 14.01 -4.97 -10.49
C SER A 178 14.23 -3.45 -10.46
N SER A 179 14.10 -2.84 -9.30
CA SER A 179 14.29 -1.40 -9.05
C SER A 179 15.55 -1.13 -8.20
N PRO A 180 16.73 -0.89 -8.80
CA PRO A 180 17.98 -0.75 -8.04
C PRO A 180 18.04 0.53 -7.18
N ASP A 181 17.12 1.48 -7.40
CA ASP A 181 16.97 2.74 -6.68
C ASP A 181 15.50 3.04 -6.36
N THR A 182 15.27 4.06 -5.53
CA THR A 182 13.93 4.50 -5.11
C THR A 182 13.33 5.59 -6.01
N SER A 183 14.01 5.94 -7.11
CA SER A 183 13.52 6.96 -8.05
C SER A 183 12.48 6.41 -9.01
N SER A 184 12.44 5.09 -9.18
CA SER A 184 11.46 4.36 -9.99
C SER A 184 10.28 3.92 -9.12
N PRO A 185 9.10 4.54 -9.27
CA PRO A 185 7.93 4.17 -8.48
C PRO A 185 7.51 2.71 -8.70
N PRO A 186 7.22 1.93 -7.66
CA PRO A 186 6.62 0.61 -7.80
C PRO A 186 5.23 0.68 -8.42
N THR A 187 4.89 -0.37 -9.18
CA THR A 187 3.57 -0.51 -9.81
C THR A 187 2.55 -0.99 -8.78
N ILE A 188 1.32 -0.48 -8.84
CA ILE A 188 0.21 -1.02 -8.05
C ILE A 188 -0.28 -2.32 -8.69
N ALA A 189 -0.23 -3.41 -7.92
CA ALA A 189 -0.58 -4.75 -8.39
C ALA A 189 -1.26 -5.57 -7.28
N TYR A 190 -1.86 -6.70 -7.62
CA TYR A 190 -2.25 -7.66 -6.59
C TYR A 190 -1.03 -8.30 -5.95
N CYS A 191 -1.07 -8.44 -4.63
CA CYS A 191 0.00 -9.03 -3.84
C CYS A 191 0.30 -10.48 -4.29
N ASN A 192 1.58 -10.86 -4.19
CA ASN A 192 1.99 -12.26 -4.27
C ASN A 192 2.06 -12.86 -2.85
N PRO A 193 1.19 -13.80 -2.46
CA PRO A 193 1.17 -14.30 -1.10
C PRO A 193 2.49 -14.97 -0.65
N SER A 194 3.32 -15.43 -1.57
CA SER A 194 4.61 -16.05 -1.28
C SER A 194 5.78 -15.05 -1.21
N HIS A 195 5.59 -13.82 -1.72
CA HIS A 195 6.64 -12.81 -1.89
C HIS A 195 6.15 -11.41 -1.51
N THR A 196 5.34 -11.31 -0.46
CA THR A 196 4.84 -10.03 0.05
C THR A 196 5.31 -9.79 1.48
N GLY A 197 5.93 -8.64 1.71
CA GLY A 197 6.38 -8.16 3.01
C GLY A 197 7.69 -7.39 2.92
N THR A 198 8.25 -7.10 4.08
CA THR A 198 9.53 -6.38 4.18
C THR A 198 10.66 -7.19 3.53
N ASN A 199 11.49 -6.52 2.72
CA ASN A 199 12.57 -7.12 1.94
C ASN A 199 12.10 -8.14 0.88
N GLU A 200 10.85 -8.05 0.43
CA GLU A 200 10.30 -8.86 -0.67
C GLU A 200 10.00 -8.00 -1.90
N GLY A 201 9.74 -8.66 -3.03
CA GLY A 201 9.39 -7.98 -4.30
C GLY A 201 8.02 -7.28 -4.29
N TYR A 202 7.19 -7.54 -3.28
CA TYR A 202 5.91 -6.88 -3.04
C TYR A 202 5.83 -6.42 -1.59
N ASP A 203 5.19 -5.28 -1.34
CA ASP A 203 4.83 -4.87 0.03
C ASP A 203 3.41 -4.29 0.07
N TYR A 204 2.76 -4.45 1.22
CA TYR A 204 1.39 -4.04 1.42
C TYR A 204 1.24 -2.52 1.40
N LEU A 205 0.21 -2.04 0.71
CA LEU A 205 -0.22 -0.66 0.85
C LEU A 205 -0.92 -0.46 2.20
N LYS A 206 -0.64 0.66 2.87
CA LYS A 206 -1.41 1.14 4.02
C LYS A 206 -2.22 2.35 3.58
N CYS A 207 -3.53 2.23 3.57
CA CYS A 207 -4.43 3.20 2.96
C CYS A 207 -5.46 3.74 3.94
N GLU A 208 -5.94 4.94 3.65
CA GLU A 208 -7.02 5.59 4.37
C GLU A 208 -7.88 6.45 3.44
N VAL A 209 -9.10 6.73 3.89
CA VAL A 209 -10.03 7.66 3.23
C VAL A 209 -10.41 8.76 4.21
N VAL A 210 -9.96 9.98 3.93
CA VAL A 210 -10.25 11.16 4.76
C VAL A 210 -10.94 12.20 3.89
N GLY A 211 -12.18 12.56 4.24
CA GLY A 211 -12.94 13.56 3.48
C GLY A 211 -13.19 13.18 2.01
N GLY A 212 -13.24 11.88 1.69
CA GLY A 212 -13.40 11.37 0.32
C GLY A 212 -12.10 11.32 -0.50
N VAL A 213 -10.98 11.75 0.08
CA VAL A 213 -9.64 11.60 -0.54
C VAL A 213 -9.08 10.25 -0.14
N PHE A 214 -8.66 9.47 -1.14
CA PHE A 214 -7.99 8.18 -0.94
C PHE A 214 -6.48 8.41 -0.96
N SER A 215 -5.80 7.98 0.10
CA SER A 215 -4.35 8.06 0.21
C SER A 215 -3.80 6.71 0.66
N CYS A 216 -2.59 6.39 0.22
CA CYS A 216 -1.87 5.21 0.68
C CYS A 216 -0.41 5.55 0.88
N THR A 217 0.24 4.73 1.70
CA THR A 217 1.69 4.63 1.81
C THR A 217 2.16 3.24 1.47
N ALA A 218 3.39 3.13 0.96
CA ALA A 218 4.12 1.88 0.79
C ALA A 218 5.57 2.10 1.24
N PRO A 219 6.27 1.11 1.81
CA PRO A 219 7.68 1.25 2.11
C PRO A 219 8.52 1.57 0.86
N GLN A 220 9.57 2.37 0.98
CA GLN A 220 10.55 2.46 -0.10
C GLN A 220 11.40 1.20 -0.07
N THR A 221 11.51 0.51 -1.20
CA THR A 221 12.29 -0.74 -1.31
C THR A 221 13.10 -0.69 -2.57
N THR A 222 14.37 -1.06 -2.48
CA THR A 222 15.23 -1.32 -3.64
C THR A 222 15.33 -2.81 -3.87
N CYS A 223 15.29 -3.24 -5.12
CA CYS A 223 15.33 -4.64 -5.51
C CYS A 223 16.29 -4.83 -6.68
N GLN A 224 17.21 -5.79 -6.55
CA GLN A 224 18.23 -6.08 -7.56
C GLN A 224 18.23 -7.56 -7.91
N ASN A 225 18.38 -7.86 -9.20
CA ASN A 225 18.62 -9.22 -9.65
C ASN A 225 20.09 -9.58 -9.45
N GLY A 226 20.36 -10.53 -8.56
CA GLY A 226 21.70 -11.11 -8.39
C GLY A 226 21.94 -12.25 -9.38
N GLU A 227 23.15 -12.36 -9.93
CA GLU A 227 23.53 -13.49 -10.78
C GLU A 227 23.35 -14.83 -10.04
N GLY A 228 22.34 -15.60 -10.43
CA GLY A 228 22.04 -16.91 -9.85
C GLY A 228 21.32 -16.91 -8.49
N ILE A 229 21.00 -15.73 -7.93
CA ILE A 229 20.39 -15.60 -6.58
C ILE A 229 18.89 -15.22 -6.67
N GLY A 230 18.44 -14.73 -7.83
CA GLY A 230 17.07 -14.22 -8.00
C GLY A 230 16.96 -12.75 -7.56
N LEU A 231 15.73 -12.31 -7.28
CA LEU A 231 15.46 -10.93 -6.86
C LEU A 231 15.77 -10.77 -5.37
N SER A 232 16.67 -9.86 -5.02
CA SER A 232 17.01 -9.50 -3.64
C SER A 232 16.54 -8.09 -3.37
N CYS A 233 15.75 -7.90 -2.30
CA CYS A 233 15.17 -6.61 -1.95
C CYS A 233 15.65 -6.11 -0.57
N THR A 234 15.67 -4.80 -0.38
CA THR A 234 16.03 -4.15 0.88
C THR A 234 15.12 -2.96 1.13
N THR A 235 14.47 -2.98 2.30
CA THR A 235 13.49 -1.98 2.72
C THR A 235 14.03 -1.20 3.93
N PRO A 236 14.36 0.11 3.80
CA PRO A 236 14.64 0.97 4.93
C PRO A 236 13.43 1.12 5.85
N GLN A 237 13.66 1.44 7.12
CA GLN A 237 12.64 1.29 8.16
C GLN A 237 11.59 2.42 8.19
N ASP A 238 11.96 3.63 7.74
CA ASP A 238 11.13 4.83 7.91
C ASP A 238 10.79 5.56 6.58
N ASP A 239 11.36 5.13 5.47
CA ASP A 239 11.12 5.76 4.17
C ASP A 239 9.88 5.15 3.50
N VAL A 240 8.96 6.01 3.05
CA VAL A 240 7.72 5.59 2.38
C VAL A 240 7.50 6.32 1.06
N TYR A 241 6.78 5.68 0.16
CA TYR A 241 6.07 6.30 -0.96
C TYR A 241 4.68 6.72 -0.51
N ASP A 242 4.22 7.91 -0.89
CA ASP A 242 2.98 8.54 -0.40
C ASP A 242 2.16 9.27 -1.48
N GLN A 243 2.61 9.24 -2.73
CA GLN A 243 1.96 9.90 -3.87
C GLN A 243 1.63 8.90 -4.96
N PHE A 244 0.48 9.10 -5.62
CA PHE A 244 0.09 8.28 -6.76
C PHE A 244 0.52 8.89 -8.08
N PHE A 245 0.95 8.02 -8.98
CA PHE A 245 1.37 8.41 -10.31
C PHE A 245 0.76 7.51 -11.38
N THR A 246 0.75 8.02 -12.60
CA THR A 246 0.43 7.23 -13.79
C THR A 246 1.44 7.41 -14.91
N GLU A 247 1.62 6.33 -15.67
CA GLU A 247 2.42 6.33 -16.88
C GLU A 247 1.58 5.77 -18.02
N ARG A 248 1.43 6.57 -19.08
CA ARG A 248 0.69 6.17 -20.26
C ARG A 248 1.62 5.40 -21.20
N ARG A 249 1.37 4.11 -21.39
CA ARG A 249 2.17 3.25 -22.28
C ARG A 249 1.35 2.79 -23.49
N VAL A 250 1.99 2.80 -24.66
CA VAL A 250 1.43 2.14 -25.85
C VAL A 250 1.80 0.66 -25.77
N THR A 251 0.78 -0.18 -25.71
CA THR A 251 0.89 -1.64 -25.80
C THR A 251 0.57 -2.07 -27.22
N GLY A 252 0.86 -3.33 -27.58
CA GLY A 252 0.48 -3.87 -28.90
C GLY A 252 -1.04 -3.86 -29.16
N MET A 253 -1.87 -3.59 -28.16
CA MET A 253 -3.32 -3.61 -28.23
C MET A 253 -3.95 -2.21 -28.14
N GLY A 254 -3.13 -1.15 -27.98
CA GLY A 254 -3.56 0.23 -27.77
C GLY A 254 -2.91 0.85 -26.54
N THR A 255 -3.47 1.95 -26.03
CA THR A 255 -2.85 2.71 -24.93
C THR A 255 -3.44 2.32 -23.58
N THR A 256 -2.62 2.26 -22.54
CA THR A 256 -3.03 1.91 -21.16
C THR A 256 -2.31 2.81 -20.16
N ASP A 257 -3.03 3.26 -19.14
CA ASP A 257 -2.48 4.08 -18.06
C ASP A 257 -2.16 3.17 -16.86
N PHE A 258 -0.88 2.95 -16.59
CA PHE A 258 -0.42 2.11 -15.47
C PHE A 258 -0.42 2.92 -14.18
N TRP A 259 -0.80 2.30 -13.06
CA TRP A 259 -0.88 2.95 -11.76
C TRP A 259 0.35 2.63 -10.89
N TYR A 260 0.92 3.67 -10.27
CA TYR A 260 2.11 3.58 -9.43
C TYR A 260 1.94 4.36 -8.13
N ILE A 261 2.77 4.03 -7.14
CA ILE A 261 2.96 4.81 -5.91
C ILE A 261 4.43 5.18 -5.78
N GLY A 262 4.74 6.43 -5.44
CA GLY A 262 6.10 6.96 -5.38
C GLY A 262 6.19 8.17 -4.46
N THR A 263 7.29 8.92 -4.58
CA THR A 263 7.51 10.22 -3.92
C THR A 263 8.13 11.22 -4.89
N GLY A 264 7.84 12.50 -4.69
CA GLY A 264 8.50 13.59 -5.39
C GLY A 264 7.99 13.78 -6.82
N SER A 265 8.89 13.76 -7.79
CA SER A 265 8.56 14.00 -9.20
C SER A 265 9.37 13.08 -10.12
N PRO A 266 9.06 11.78 -10.11
CA PRO A 266 9.77 10.78 -10.91
C PRO A 266 9.59 11.07 -12.40
N SER A 267 10.68 11.00 -13.17
CA SER A 267 10.69 11.32 -14.60
C SER A 267 9.82 10.34 -15.40
N GLY A 268 8.97 10.87 -16.28
CA GLY A 268 8.10 10.05 -17.14
C GLY A 268 6.74 9.69 -16.52
N PHE A 269 6.48 10.13 -15.30
CA PHE A 269 5.23 9.86 -14.58
C PHE A 269 4.41 11.14 -14.37
N ASN A 270 3.09 10.99 -14.34
CA ASN A 270 2.16 12.08 -14.06
C ASN A 270 1.54 11.88 -12.68
N LEU A 271 1.62 12.91 -11.83
CA LEU A 271 0.96 12.91 -10.53
C LEU A 271 -0.57 12.81 -10.72
N VAL A 272 -1.22 11.95 -9.94
CA VAL A 272 -2.68 11.80 -9.91
C VAL A 272 -3.20 11.82 -8.49
N SER A 273 -4.44 12.26 -8.30
CA SER A 273 -5.17 12.10 -7.06
C SER A 273 -6.26 11.05 -7.22
N ILE A 274 -6.54 10.32 -6.14
CA ILE A 274 -7.60 9.31 -6.11
C ILE A 274 -8.65 9.77 -5.11
N THR A 275 -9.92 9.77 -5.52
CA THR A 275 -11.06 9.96 -4.62
C THR A 275 -11.75 8.63 -4.37
N ALA A 276 -12.32 8.46 -3.19
CA ALA A 276 -13.06 7.27 -2.80
C ALA A 276 -14.53 7.63 -2.53
N SER A 277 -15.42 6.95 -3.23
CA SER A 277 -16.86 7.02 -3.03
C SER A 277 -17.32 5.72 -2.37
N LYS A 278 -17.93 5.82 -1.19
CA LYS A 278 -18.52 4.66 -0.51
C LYS A 278 -19.74 4.16 -1.30
N ILE A 279 -19.84 2.84 -1.48
CA ILE A 279 -20.93 2.16 -2.19
C ILE A 279 -21.59 1.07 -1.33
#